data_AF-A0A8H4PZ27-F1
#
_entry.id   AF-A0A8H4PZ27-F1
#
_cell.length_a   1.000
_cell.length_b   1.000
_cell.length_c   1.000
_cell.angle_alpha   90.00
_cell.angle_beta   90.00
_cell.angle_gamma   90.00
#
_symmetry.space_group_name_H-M   'P 1'
#
loop_
_entity.id
_entity.type
_entity.pdbx_description
1 polymer ?
#
loop_
_entity_poly.entity_id
_entity_poly.type
_entity_poly.pdbx_seq_one_letter_code
_entity_poly.pdbx_strand_id
1 'polypeptide(L)'
;MDNTAPCGSSAGATKRTEFPLAGGAVALVAQDDYYHSKISISYSNEPKKNADFSLLVQANDLNDLDPGHTCFSVPDAPEHIKAGTNATLQVVYQADWDASVNQTFYACADIVFVDRSDFRFKIPCFNATEPGEDNRKAAEANKAVEAESASDSAESPSNAAKMGSGAKAGTIVGSLGGASAVAVGGIFLYRRRQQKKRALRHAHMEEKARHGQYPLDKGSPQTSA
;
A
#
# COMPACT_ATOMS: atom_id res chain seq x y z
N MET A 1 6.16 14.24 -9.08
CA MET A 1 4.88 13.54 -8.82
C MET A 1 4.56 12.75 -10.06
N ASP A 2 4.29 11.46 -9.91
CA ASP A 2 4.07 10.54 -11.03
C ASP A 2 2.60 10.48 -11.44
N ASN A 3 1.96 11.64 -11.48
CA ASN A 3 0.52 11.79 -11.77
C ASN A 3 0.25 12.32 -13.18
N THR A 4 1.26 12.41 -14.05
CA THR A 4 1.10 12.79 -15.46
C THR A 4 1.07 11.56 -16.35
N ALA A 5 -0.05 11.33 -17.04
CA ALA A 5 -0.16 10.22 -17.99
C ALA A 5 0.83 10.37 -19.18
N PRO A 6 1.28 9.26 -19.80
CA PRO A 6 0.98 7.87 -19.43
C PRO A 6 1.96 7.24 -18.44
N CYS A 7 3.07 7.90 -18.10
CA CYS A 7 4.20 7.26 -17.38
C CYS A 7 4.72 8.08 -16.17
N GLY A 8 3.89 8.97 -15.62
CA GLY A 8 4.15 9.69 -14.38
C GLY A 8 4.82 11.05 -14.58
N SER A 9 6.03 11.05 -15.13
CA SER A 9 6.76 12.23 -15.59
C SER A 9 7.88 11.81 -16.57
N SER A 10 7.94 12.44 -17.74
CA SER A 10 8.54 11.85 -18.93
C SER A 10 10.07 12.00 -19.03
N ALA A 11 10.78 10.87 -19.11
CA ALA A 11 11.93 10.70 -20.00
C ALA A 11 11.51 9.69 -21.07
N GLY A 12 11.89 9.91 -22.33
CA GLY A 12 11.65 8.92 -23.40
C GLY A 12 12.36 7.59 -23.11
N ALA A 13 11.94 6.51 -23.77
CA ALA A 13 12.53 5.20 -23.60
C ALA A 13 14.03 5.21 -23.94
N THR A 14 14.88 5.19 -22.90
CA THR A 14 16.34 5.34 -23.08
C THR A 14 17.05 3.99 -23.03
N LYS A 15 16.61 3.07 -22.16
CA LYS A 15 17.16 1.71 -22.04
C LYS A 15 16.05 0.71 -21.73
N ARG A 16 15.91 -0.31 -22.60
CA ARG A 16 14.89 -1.36 -22.48
C ARG A 16 15.43 -2.53 -21.67
N THR A 17 14.58 -3.08 -20.82
CA THR A 17 14.86 -4.29 -20.03
C THR A 17 14.44 -5.52 -20.83
N GLU A 18 15.25 -6.57 -20.84
CA GLU A 18 14.86 -7.84 -21.44
C GLU A 18 13.66 -8.43 -20.70
N PHE A 19 12.66 -8.91 -21.45
CA PHE A 19 11.47 -9.53 -20.89
C PHE A 19 11.15 -10.79 -21.69
N PRO A 20 10.90 -11.95 -21.04
CA PRO A 20 10.70 -13.19 -21.77
C PRO A 20 9.37 -13.17 -22.51
N LEU A 21 9.33 -13.77 -23.71
CA LEU A 21 8.08 -14.01 -24.44
C LEU A 21 7.08 -14.86 -23.67
N ALA A 22 7.54 -15.73 -22.77
CA ALA A 22 6.69 -16.61 -21.98
C ALA A 22 7.19 -16.76 -20.54
N GLY A 23 6.26 -16.82 -19.58
CA GLY A 23 6.56 -16.97 -18.15
C GLY A 23 7.18 -15.73 -17.50
N GLY A 24 6.81 -14.54 -17.98
CA GLY A 24 7.24 -13.27 -17.39
C GLY A 24 6.49 -12.91 -16.11
N ALA A 25 7.06 -12.00 -15.33
CA ALA A 25 6.42 -11.49 -14.12
C ALA A 25 6.82 -10.04 -13.85
N VAL A 26 5.97 -9.33 -13.13
CA VAL A 26 6.19 -7.95 -12.65
C VAL A 26 6.26 -7.99 -11.13
N ALA A 27 7.39 -7.55 -10.58
CA ALA A 27 7.55 -7.32 -9.15
C ALA A 27 7.29 -5.85 -8.85
N LEU A 28 6.28 -5.58 -8.03
CA LEU A 28 5.93 -4.27 -7.54
C LEU A 28 6.43 -4.12 -6.11
N VAL A 29 6.88 -2.90 -5.79
CA VAL A 29 7.23 -2.50 -4.44
C VAL A 29 6.48 -1.21 -4.18
N ALA A 30 5.68 -1.16 -3.13
CA ALA A 30 5.10 0.10 -2.75
C ALA A 30 4.99 0.30 -1.24
N GLN A 31 4.92 1.57 -0.88
CA GLN A 31 5.31 2.08 0.43
C GLN A 31 4.11 2.35 1.36
N ASP A 32 2.93 2.52 0.77
CA ASP A 32 1.67 2.82 1.45
C ASP A 32 0.55 2.08 0.75
N ASP A 33 -0.72 2.27 1.08
CA ASP A 33 -1.82 1.57 0.42
C ASP A 33 -2.02 2.05 -1.04
N TYR A 34 -2.31 1.11 -1.94
CA TYR A 34 -2.63 1.42 -3.34
C TYR A 34 -3.83 0.63 -3.83
N TYR A 35 -4.70 1.33 -4.54
CA TYR A 35 -6.03 0.90 -4.92
C TYR A 35 -6.22 0.89 -6.42
N HIS A 36 -7.17 0.07 -6.90
CA HIS A 36 -7.57 0.03 -8.31
C HIS A 36 -6.38 -0.13 -9.28
N SER A 37 -5.39 -0.94 -8.89
CA SER A 37 -4.17 -1.09 -9.66
C SER A 37 -4.43 -1.91 -10.93
N LYS A 38 -3.82 -1.49 -12.03
CA LYS A 38 -3.89 -2.20 -13.31
C LYS A 38 -2.54 -2.21 -14.00
N ILE A 39 -2.22 -3.34 -14.62
CA ILE A 39 -1.05 -3.52 -15.47
C ILE A 39 -1.54 -3.61 -16.91
N SER A 40 -1.02 -2.73 -17.76
CA SER A 40 -1.32 -2.67 -19.19
C SER A 40 -0.03 -2.73 -20.00
N ILE A 41 -0.11 -3.04 -21.29
CA ILE A 41 1.05 -3.08 -22.20
C ILE A 41 0.76 -2.34 -23.50
N SER A 42 1.77 -1.62 -23.99
CA SER A 42 1.81 -1.10 -25.35
C SER A 42 2.94 -1.77 -26.12
N TYR A 43 2.67 -2.23 -27.33
CA TYR A 43 3.69 -2.75 -28.25
C TYR A 43 4.27 -1.65 -29.17
N SER A 44 3.97 -0.39 -28.87
CA SER A 44 4.58 0.76 -29.53
C SER A 44 5.98 1.02 -28.97
N ASN A 45 6.89 1.50 -29.83
CA ASN A 45 8.20 1.99 -29.41
C ASN A 45 8.08 3.18 -28.46
N GLU A 46 7.07 4.03 -28.63
CA GLU A 46 6.91 5.23 -27.81
C GLU A 46 5.42 5.52 -27.59
N PRO A 47 4.76 4.83 -26.64
CA PRO A 47 3.39 5.17 -26.29
C PRO A 47 3.32 6.59 -25.73
N LYS A 48 2.33 7.37 -26.18
CA LYS A 48 2.15 8.78 -25.81
C LYS A 48 0.88 9.01 -24.98
N LYS A 49 -0.06 8.07 -25.00
CA LYS A 49 -1.37 8.19 -24.37
C LYS A 49 -1.79 6.88 -23.71
N ASN A 50 -2.66 6.96 -22.71
CA ASN A 50 -3.23 5.75 -22.06
C ASN A 50 -3.99 4.84 -23.04
N ALA A 51 -4.53 5.40 -24.13
CA ALA A 51 -5.21 4.63 -25.17
C ALA A 51 -4.25 3.74 -26.00
N ASP A 52 -2.93 3.97 -25.93
CA ASP A 52 -1.93 3.16 -26.62
C ASP A 52 -1.66 1.84 -25.88
N PHE A 53 -2.27 1.64 -24.70
CA PHE A 53 -2.07 0.48 -23.84
C PHE A 53 -3.30 -0.43 -23.84
N SER A 54 -3.02 -1.72 -23.89
CA SER A 54 -3.99 -2.81 -23.75
C SER A 54 -3.85 -3.45 -22.37
N LEU A 55 -4.96 -3.73 -21.71
CA LEU A 55 -4.96 -4.29 -20.36
C LEU A 55 -4.41 -5.72 -20.34
N LEU A 56 -3.49 -6.00 -19.42
CA LEU A 56 -2.96 -7.34 -19.17
C LEU A 56 -3.50 -7.94 -17.87
N VAL A 57 -3.45 -7.17 -16.78
CA VAL A 57 -3.85 -7.63 -15.44
C VAL A 57 -4.67 -6.52 -14.77
N GLN A 58 -5.90 -6.84 -14.36
CA GLN A 58 -6.81 -5.94 -13.65
C GLN A 58 -7.58 -6.65 -12.53
N ALA A 59 -7.25 -7.92 -12.25
CA ALA A 59 -8.05 -8.75 -11.35
C ALA A 59 -8.10 -8.19 -9.92
N ASN A 60 -9.02 -8.73 -9.12
CA ASN A 60 -9.16 -8.42 -7.69
C ASN A 60 -7.84 -8.52 -6.91
N ASP A 61 -6.88 -9.29 -7.41
CA ASP A 61 -5.52 -9.42 -6.88
C ASP A 61 -4.73 -8.10 -6.84
N LEU A 62 -5.20 -7.05 -7.53
CA LEU A 62 -4.58 -5.72 -7.61
C LEU A 62 -5.46 -4.59 -7.05
N ASN A 63 -6.68 -4.88 -6.61
CA ASN A 63 -7.65 -3.83 -6.23
C ASN A 63 -7.37 -3.20 -4.88
N ASP A 64 -6.66 -3.93 -4.02
CA ASP A 64 -6.24 -3.50 -2.70
C ASP A 64 -4.90 -4.17 -2.41
N LEU A 65 -3.83 -3.39 -2.51
CA LEU A 65 -2.48 -3.88 -2.32
C LEU A 65 -1.87 -3.22 -1.10
N ASP A 66 -1.61 -4.08 -0.13
CA ASP A 66 -0.88 -3.76 1.07
C ASP A 66 0.55 -3.25 0.76
N PRO A 67 1.12 -2.41 1.63
CA PRO A 67 2.52 -2.01 1.57
C PRO A 67 3.45 -3.23 1.54
N GLY A 68 4.46 -3.20 0.67
CA GLY A 68 5.47 -4.25 0.59
C GLY A 68 5.83 -4.67 -0.83
N HIS A 69 6.25 -5.92 -0.96
CA HIS A 69 6.61 -6.56 -2.22
C HIS A 69 5.49 -7.47 -2.71
N THR A 70 5.08 -7.30 -3.95
CA THR A 70 4.05 -8.14 -4.57
C THR A 70 4.45 -8.48 -5.99
N CYS A 71 4.36 -9.75 -6.36
CA CYS A 71 4.68 -10.22 -7.70
C CYS A 71 3.43 -10.74 -8.44
N PHE A 72 3.33 -10.34 -9.70
CA PHE A 72 2.25 -10.73 -10.60
C PHE A 72 2.81 -11.42 -11.83
N SER A 73 2.27 -12.59 -12.13
CA SER A 73 2.53 -13.28 -13.40
C SER A 73 1.93 -12.48 -14.54
N VAL A 74 2.71 -12.29 -15.61
CA VAL A 74 2.26 -11.64 -16.83
C VAL A 74 1.89 -12.72 -17.86
N PRO A 75 0.74 -12.61 -18.56
CA PRO A 75 0.40 -13.53 -19.63
C PRO A 75 1.49 -13.59 -20.70
N ASP A 76 1.63 -14.74 -21.35
CA ASP A 76 2.57 -14.92 -22.45
C ASP A 76 2.25 -13.95 -23.61
N ALA A 77 3.29 -13.53 -24.32
CA ALA A 77 3.15 -12.60 -25.43
C ALA A 77 2.27 -13.22 -26.54
N PRO A 78 1.41 -12.44 -27.20
CA PRO A 78 0.63 -12.92 -28.35
C PRO A 78 1.53 -13.45 -29.48
N GLU A 79 1.03 -14.41 -30.28
CA GLU A 79 1.81 -15.10 -31.32
C GLU A 79 2.48 -14.18 -32.37
N HIS A 80 1.93 -12.98 -32.59
CA HIS A 80 2.49 -12.01 -33.54
C HIS A 80 3.71 -11.25 -32.99
N ILE A 81 3.98 -11.34 -31.69
CA ILE A 81 5.11 -10.72 -31.01
C ILE A 81 6.29 -11.68 -31.01
N LYS A 82 7.47 -11.18 -31.38
CA LYS A 82 8.70 -11.96 -31.50
C LYS A 82 9.83 -11.34 -30.69
N ALA A 83 10.88 -12.11 -30.44
CA ALA A 83 12.11 -11.59 -29.85
C ALA A 83 12.63 -10.37 -30.63
N GLY A 84 13.13 -9.37 -29.91
CA GLY A 84 13.50 -8.05 -30.42
C GLY A 84 12.35 -7.04 -30.49
N THR A 85 11.10 -7.45 -30.25
CA THR A 85 9.96 -6.52 -30.24
C THR A 85 10.00 -5.66 -28.99
N ASN A 86 9.91 -4.34 -29.19
CA ASN A 86 9.84 -3.37 -28.10
C ASN A 86 8.41 -3.27 -27.57
N ALA A 87 8.29 -3.14 -26.26
CA ALA A 87 7.02 -2.88 -25.61
C ALA A 87 7.22 -2.04 -24.34
N THR A 88 6.13 -1.55 -23.78
CA THR A 88 6.12 -0.75 -22.56
C THR A 88 5.02 -1.30 -21.65
N LEU A 89 5.40 -1.77 -20.47
CA LEU A 89 4.46 -2.11 -19.40
C LEU A 89 4.09 -0.82 -18.66
N GLN A 90 2.81 -0.63 -18.39
CA GLN A 90 2.26 0.49 -17.63
C GLN A 90 1.55 -0.02 -16.40
N VAL A 91 1.88 0.54 -15.24
CA VAL A 91 1.10 0.40 -14.01
C VAL A 91 0.34 1.69 -13.78
N VAL A 92 -0.96 1.57 -13.54
CA VAL A 92 -1.81 2.68 -13.09
C VAL A 92 -2.43 2.28 -11.78
N TYR A 93 -2.33 3.15 -10.77
CA TYR A 93 -2.85 2.89 -9.43
C TYR A 93 -3.39 4.17 -8.81
N GLN A 94 -4.22 4.03 -7.78
CA GLN A 94 -4.73 5.13 -6.99
C GLN A 94 -4.12 5.09 -5.59
N ALA A 95 -3.71 6.24 -5.07
CA ALA A 95 -3.25 6.37 -3.70
C ALA A 95 -3.60 7.77 -3.17
N ASP A 96 -3.69 7.93 -1.86
CA ASP A 96 -4.00 9.20 -1.19
C ASP A 96 -2.73 9.90 -0.66
N TRP A 97 -1.57 9.65 -1.29
CA TRP A 97 -0.28 10.23 -0.91
C TRP A 97 -0.36 11.75 -0.74
N ASP A 98 -0.17 12.19 0.51
CA ASP A 98 -0.18 13.59 0.96
C ASP A 98 -1.47 14.38 0.66
N ALA A 99 -2.56 13.72 0.29
CA ALA A 99 -3.84 14.35 -0.05
C ALA A 99 -5.02 13.66 0.65
N SER A 100 -6.08 14.42 0.92
CA SER A 100 -7.31 13.84 1.50
C SER A 100 -8.17 13.09 0.48
N VAL A 101 -7.68 12.91 -0.75
CA VAL A 101 -8.39 12.32 -1.87
C VAL A 101 -7.45 11.42 -2.68
N ASN A 102 -7.98 10.30 -3.16
CA ASN A 102 -7.25 9.39 -4.04
C ASN A 102 -6.86 10.11 -5.34
N GLN A 103 -5.57 10.06 -5.65
CA GLN A 103 -5.00 10.53 -6.91
C GLN A 103 -4.57 9.35 -7.76
N THR A 104 -4.58 9.53 -9.09
CA THR A 104 -4.12 8.49 -10.01
C THR A 104 -2.65 8.71 -10.35
N PHE A 105 -1.87 7.65 -10.23
CA PHE A 105 -0.45 7.61 -10.51
C PHE A 105 -0.14 6.62 -11.64
N TYR A 106 0.99 6.84 -12.29
CA TYR A 106 1.43 6.13 -13.48
C TYR A 106 2.92 5.78 -13.38
N ALA A 107 3.27 4.55 -13.70
CA ALA A 107 4.65 4.11 -13.85
C ALA A 107 4.80 3.26 -15.10
N CYS A 108 5.94 3.35 -15.77
CA CYS A 108 6.23 2.56 -16.98
C CYS A 108 7.56 1.83 -16.87
N ALA A 109 7.60 0.65 -17.48
CA ALA A 109 8.82 -0.11 -17.70
C ALA A 109 8.96 -0.40 -19.20
N ASP A 110 9.99 0.16 -19.82
CA ASP A 110 10.32 -0.11 -21.21
C ASP A 110 11.03 -1.46 -21.31
N ILE A 111 10.47 -2.35 -22.14
CA ILE A 111 10.97 -3.70 -22.32
C ILE A 111 11.29 -4.00 -23.78
N VAL A 112 12.11 -5.03 -23.98
CA VAL A 112 12.35 -5.69 -25.25
C VAL A 112 12.12 -7.19 -25.05
N PHE A 113 11.30 -7.79 -25.89
CA PHE A 113 11.03 -9.22 -25.80
C PHE A 113 12.26 -10.04 -26.18
N VAL A 114 12.53 -11.09 -25.43
CA VAL A 114 13.58 -12.07 -25.72
C VAL A 114 13.00 -13.48 -25.65
N ASP A 115 13.65 -14.42 -26.33
CA ASP A 115 13.30 -15.83 -26.17
C ASP A 115 13.50 -16.29 -24.72
N ARG A 116 12.65 -17.21 -24.28
CA ARG A 116 12.71 -17.74 -22.91
C ARG A 116 14.07 -18.37 -22.59
N SER A 117 14.74 -18.94 -23.59
CA SER A 117 16.08 -19.49 -23.46
C SER A 117 17.11 -18.40 -23.17
N ASP A 118 16.91 -17.18 -23.67
CA ASP A 118 17.89 -16.09 -23.58
C ASP A 118 17.67 -15.21 -22.36
N PHE A 119 16.50 -15.29 -21.74
CA PHE A 119 16.20 -14.61 -20.50
C PHE A 119 16.98 -15.22 -19.31
N ARG A 120 18.05 -14.55 -18.87
CA ARG A 120 18.91 -14.99 -17.76
C ARG A 120 18.59 -14.34 -16.43
N PHE A 121 17.78 -13.28 -16.43
CA PHE A 121 17.44 -12.57 -15.23
C PHE A 121 16.45 -13.38 -14.37
N LYS A 122 16.78 -13.57 -13.10
CA LYS A 122 15.84 -14.16 -12.14
C LYS A 122 15.01 -13.03 -11.54
N ILE A 123 13.73 -12.98 -11.91
CA ILE A 123 12.79 -11.99 -11.37
C ILE A 123 12.67 -12.24 -9.86
N PRO A 124 12.94 -11.24 -9.00
CA PRO A 124 12.87 -11.37 -7.54
C PRO A 124 11.41 -11.40 -7.07
N CYS A 125 10.68 -12.41 -7.50
CA CYS A 125 9.27 -12.57 -7.20
C CYS A 125 9.09 -13.22 -5.82
N PHE A 126 8.75 -12.39 -4.85
CA PHE A 126 8.28 -12.80 -3.54
C PHE A 126 7.17 -11.85 -3.09
N ASN A 127 6.20 -12.40 -2.36
CA ASN A 127 5.15 -11.61 -1.74
C ASN A 127 5.51 -11.42 -0.27
N ALA A 128 5.73 -10.18 0.14
CA ALA A 128 6.00 -9.81 1.52
C ALA A 128 5.30 -8.47 1.78
N THR A 129 4.09 -8.55 2.30
CA THR A 129 3.24 -7.40 2.57
C THR A 129 2.97 -7.26 4.08
N GLU A 130 2.78 -6.04 4.55
CA GLU A 130 2.28 -5.73 5.88
C GLU A 130 0.88 -5.13 5.78
N PRO A 131 -0.01 -5.35 6.76
CA PRO A 131 -1.35 -4.77 6.70
C PRO A 131 -1.32 -3.25 6.52
N GLY A 132 -2.04 -2.79 5.49
CA GLY A 132 -2.27 -1.39 5.17
C GLY A 132 -2.89 -0.56 6.31
N GLU A 133 -2.89 0.76 6.15
CA GLU A 133 -3.48 1.64 7.16
C GLU A 133 -4.98 1.38 7.34
N ASP A 134 -5.71 1.08 6.26
CA ASP A 134 -7.13 0.72 6.30
C ASP A 134 -7.38 -0.63 7.00
N ASN A 135 -6.58 -1.65 6.70
CA ASN A 135 -6.62 -2.97 7.31
C ASN A 135 -6.35 -2.88 8.81
N ARG A 136 -5.40 -2.04 9.22
CA ARG A 136 -5.11 -1.76 10.63
C ARG A 136 -6.27 -1.04 11.32
N LYS A 137 -6.86 -0.03 10.68
CA LYS A 137 -8.04 0.70 11.21
C LYS A 137 -9.24 -0.24 11.38
N ALA A 138 -9.49 -1.13 10.43
CA ALA A 138 -10.56 -2.13 10.51
C ALA A 138 -10.32 -3.12 11.66
N ALA A 139 -9.09 -3.60 11.85
CA ALA A 139 -8.73 -4.47 12.96
C ALA A 139 -8.91 -3.79 14.35
N GLU A 140 -8.57 -2.50 14.45
CA GLU A 140 -8.82 -1.70 15.67
C GLU A 140 -10.31 -1.52 15.95
N ALA A 141 -11.13 -1.30 14.92
CA ALA A 141 -12.59 -1.22 15.06
C ALA A 141 -13.19 -2.54 15.55
N ASN A 142 -12.77 -3.68 15.00
CA ASN A 142 -13.26 -5.00 15.42
C ASN A 142 -12.90 -5.33 16.88
N LYS A 143 -11.72 -4.92 17.37
CA LYS A 143 -11.35 -5.08 18.78
C LYS A 143 -12.19 -4.24 19.73
N ALA A 144 -12.73 -3.10 19.29
CA ALA A 144 -13.64 -2.31 20.10
C ALA A 144 -15.00 -2.99 20.27
N VAL A 145 -15.49 -3.73 19.26
CA VAL A 145 -16.76 -4.46 19.30
C VAL A 145 -16.69 -5.71 20.20
N GLU A 146 -15.54 -6.39 20.24
CA GLU A 146 -15.32 -7.56 21.10
C GLU A 146 -15.20 -7.18 22.58
N ALA A 147 -14.73 -5.96 22.89
CA ALA A 147 -14.73 -5.42 24.25
C ALA A 147 -16.13 -5.01 24.75
N GLU A 148 -17.07 -4.69 23.86
CA GLU A 148 -18.48 -4.43 24.23
C GLU A 148 -19.30 -5.72 24.37
N SER A 149 -18.95 -6.81 23.66
CA SER A 149 -19.69 -8.08 23.70
C SER A 149 -19.39 -8.95 24.94
N ALA A 150 -18.44 -8.56 25.80
CA ALA A 150 -18.17 -9.24 27.07
C ALA A 150 -19.03 -8.71 28.25
N SER A 151 -19.97 -7.78 28.02
CA SER A 151 -20.80 -7.17 29.08
C SER A 151 -22.27 -7.58 29.09
N ASP A 152 -22.76 -8.42 28.17
CA ASP A 152 -24.17 -8.83 28.16
C ASP A 152 -24.33 -10.35 28.27
N SER A 153 -24.34 -10.82 29.51
CA SER A 153 -24.88 -12.13 29.90
C SER A 153 -25.41 -12.05 31.32
N ALA A 154 -26.66 -11.61 31.48
CA ALA A 154 -27.58 -12.14 32.49
C ALA A 154 -29.01 -11.60 32.28
N GLU A 155 -29.95 -12.55 32.26
CA GLU A 155 -31.39 -12.41 32.09
C GLU A 155 -32.09 -11.43 33.05
N SER A 156 -33.24 -10.94 32.58
CA SER A 156 -34.31 -10.24 33.34
C SER A 156 -34.59 -10.82 34.72
N PRO A 157 -35.05 -10.00 35.69
CA PRO A 157 -36.49 -10.09 35.99
C PRO A 157 -37.17 -8.77 36.45
N SER A 158 -38.49 -8.92 36.49
CA SER A 158 -39.57 -8.03 36.90
C SER A 158 -39.51 -7.52 38.35
N ASN A 159 -40.21 -6.40 38.55
CA ASN A 159 -40.48 -5.70 39.80
C ASN A 159 -40.87 -6.62 40.98
N ALA A 160 -40.18 -6.47 42.11
CA ALA A 160 -40.75 -6.68 43.44
C ALA A 160 -39.99 -5.85 44.48
N ALA A 161 -40.73 -5.00 45.19
CA ALA A 161 -40.25 -4.20 46.31
C ALA A 161 -39.74 -5.10 47.45
N LYS A 162 -38.53 -4.82 47.96
CA LYS A 162 -38.22 -5.09 49.37
C LYS A 162 -37.10 -4.18 49.88
N MET A 163 -37.47 -3.39 50.88
CA MET A 163 -36.67 -2.47 51.67
C MET A 163 -35.65 -3.24 52.54
N GLY A 164 -34.43 -2.72 52.65
CA GLY A 164 -33.40 -3.31 53.51
C GLY A 164 -32.10 -2.50 53.58
N SER A 165 -32.13 -1.46 54.40
CA SER A 165 -31.01 -0.89 55.19
C SER A 165 -29.65 -0.64 54.51
N GLY A 166 -29.36 0.64 54.25
CA GLY A 166 -28.02 1.07 53.86
C GLY A 166 -27.96 2.50 53.32
N ALA A 167 -28.62 3.45 53.99
CA ALA A 167 -28.53 4.86 53.63
C ALA A 167 -27.12 5.41 53.95
N LYS A 168 -26.40 5.93 52.93
CA LYS A 168 -25.71 7.24 52.85
C LYS A 168 -25.43 7.54 51.37
N ALA A 169 -26.33 8.24 50.67
CA ALA A 169 -26.36 9.70 50.54
C ALA A 169 -25.05 10.29 49.99
N GLY A 170 -25.06 10.62 48.69
CA GLY A 170 -23.98 11.29 47.98
C GLY A 170 -24.33 11.48 46.50
N THR A 171 -25.37 12.26 46.21
CA THR A 171 -25.65 12.77 44.86
C THR A 171 -24.55 13.73 44.45
N ILE A 172 -23.64 13.30 43.57
CA ILE A 172 -22.83 14.21 42.77
C ILE A 172 -23.58 14.45 41.46
N VAL A 173 -24.51 15.39 41.49
CA VAL A 173 -24.98 16.09 40.29
C VAL A 173 -24.02 17.26 40.10
N GLY A 174 -23.03 17.10 39.23
CA GLY A 174 -21.99 18.10 39.02
C GLY A 174 -21.19 17.89 37.74
N SER A 175 -21.65 18.52 36.67
CA SER A 175 -20.91 18.83 35.42
C SER A 175 -20.52 17.68 34.48
N LEU A 176 -21.48 17.25 33.64
CA LEU A 176 -21.25 16.49 32.39
C LEU A 176 -20.48 17.27 31.29
N GLY A 177 -19.82 18.39 31.62
CA GLY A 177 -19.06 19.21 30.66
C GLY A 177 -17.54 19.01 30.69
N GLY A 178 -16.98 18.45 31.77
CA GLY A 178 -15.53 18.35 31.95
C GLY A 178 -14.89 17.12 31.30
N ALA A 179 -15.54 15.96 31.40
CA ALA A 179 -14.98 14.69 30.91
C ALA A 179 -14.89 14.63 29.38
N SER A 180 -15.86 15.21 28.67
CA SER A 180 -15.85 15.29 27.21
C SER A 180 -14.75 16.21 26.68
N ALA A 181 -14.48 17.34 27.34
CA ALA A 181 -13.39 18.26 26.97
C ALA A 181 -12.00 17.64 27.20
N VAL A 182 -11.81 16.84 28.25
CA VAL A 182 -10.54 16.14 28.52
C VAL A 182 -10.31 15.02 27.50
N ALA A 183 -11.34 14.26 27.14
CA ALA A 183 -11.24 13.21 26.11
C ALA A 183 -10.92 13.81 24.73
N VAL A 184 -11.63 14.87 24.31
CA VAL A 184 -11.38 15.56 23.03
C VAL A 184 -9.99 16.22 23.02
N GLY A 185 -9.59 16.86 24.12
CA GLY A 185 -8.25 17.43 24.28
C GLY A 185 -7.15 16.37 24.22
N GLY A 186 -7.37 15.22 24.85
CA GLY A 186 -6.47 14.07 24.82
C GLY A 186 -6.31 13.50 23.41
N ILE A 187 -7.41 13.27 22.69
CA ILE A 187 -7.42 12.78 21.30
C ILE A 187 -6.74 13.80 20.36
N PHE A 188 -7.02 15.10 20.52
CA PHE A 188 -6.40 16.15 19.71
C PHE A 188 -4.89 16.23 19.92
N LEU A 189 -4.42 16.20 21.18
CA LEU A 189 -2.99 16.18 21.49
C LEU A 189 -2.31 14.89 21.02
N TYR A 190 -2.99 13.75 21.11
CA TYR A 190 -2.51 12.47 20.59
C TYR A 190 -2.34 12.53 19.06
N ARG A 191 -3.35 13.00 18.32
CA ARG A 191 -3.27 13.18 16.86
C ARG A 191 -2.16 14.14 16.46
N ARG A 192 -2.00 15.26 17.17
CA ARG A 192 -0.95 16.25 16.90
C ARG A 192 0.46 15.71 17.20
N ARG A 193 0.60 14.85 18.22
CA ARG A 193 1.86 14.14 18.52
C ARG A 193 2.19 13.10 17.45
N GLN A 194 1.21 12.36 16.96
CA GLN A 194 1.41 11.39 15.89
C GLN A 194 1.80 12.06 14.57
N GLN A 195 1.15 13.18 14.20
CA GLN A 195 1.53 13.98 13.04
C GLN A 195 2.98 14.49 13.12
N LYS A 196 3.40 14.99 14.29
CA LYS A 196 4.81 15.40 14.49
C LYS A 196 5.80 14.24 14.38
N LYS A 197 5.46 13.06 14.90
CA LYS A 197 6.30 11.86 14.76
C LYS A 197 6.42 11.43 13.30
N ARG A 198 5.34 11.52 12.51
CA ARG A 198 5.36 11.25 11.07
C ARG A 198 6.27 12.25 10.35
N ALA A 199 6.07 13.56 10.56
CA ALA A 199 6.92 14.60 9.96
C ALA A 199 8.41 14.44 10.30
N LEU A 200 8.74 14.08 11.55
CA LEU A 200 10.12 13.80 11.96
C LEU A 200 10.70 12.55 11.29
N ARG A 201 9.89 11.51 11.06
CA ARG A 201 10.33 10.33 10.30
C ARG A 201 10.63 10.70 8.86
N HIS A 202 9.78 11.49 8.21
CA HIS A 202 10.05 11.97 6.84
C HIS A 202 11.31 12.83 6.79
N ALA A 203 11.49 13.79 7.71
CA ALA A 203 12.70 14.60 7.78
C ALA A 203 13.97 13.76 8.00
N HIS A 204 13.91 12.74 8.86
CA HIS A 204 15.02 11.82 9.10
C HIS A 204 15.30 10.90 7.91
N MET A 205 14.27 10.52 7.15
CA MET A 205 14.42 9.77 5.89
C MET A 205 15.05 10.63 4.80
N GLU A 206 14.63 11.90 4.67
CA GLU A 206 15.25 12.87 3.74
C GLU A 206 16.72 13.16 4.10
N GLU A 207 17.05 13.28 5.38
CA GLU A 207 18.43 13.46 5.85
C GLU A 207 19.29 12.23 5.52
N LYS A 208 18.79 11.02 5.77
CA LYS A 208 19.49 9.77 5.42
C LYS A 208 19.66 9.60 3.92
N ALA A 209 18.66 10.01 3.13
CA ALA A 209 18.75 10.00 1.66
C ALA A 209 19.80 11.00 1.15
N ARG A 210 19.89 12.19 1.76
CA ARG A 210 20.94 13.19 1.45
C ARG A 210 22.34 12.73 1.83
N HIS A 211 22.48 12.01 2.95
CA HIS A 211 23.78 11.52 3.42
C HIS A 211 24.23 10.21 2.76
N GLY A 212 23.47 9.66 1.79
CA GLY A 212 23.88 8.48 1.02
C GLY A 212 24.09 7.21 1.84
N GLN A 213 23.61 7.18 3.08
CA GLN A 213 23.84 6.08 4.02
C GLN A 213 22.67 5.10 4.01
N TYR A 214 22.42 4.45 2.88
CA TYR A 214 21.78 3.15 2.91
C TYR A 214 22.83 2.14 3.37
N PRO A 215 22.59 1.32 4.41
CA PRO A 215 23.44 0.18 4.67
C PRO A 215 23.25 -0.80 3.51
N LEU A 216 24.11 -0.69 2.49
CA LEU A 216 24.39 -1.81 1.61
C LEU A 216 24.96 -2.90 2.51
N ASP A 217 24.14 -3.91 2.76
CA ASP A 217 24.56 -5.11 3.45
C ASP A 217 25.76 -5.69 2.69
N LYS A 218 26.93 -5.64 3.32
CA LYS A 218 28.18 -6.10 2.73
C LYS A 218 28.12 -7.62 2.65
N GLY A 219 27.82 -8.13 1.46
CA GLY A 219 28.12 -9.50 1.10
C GLY A 219 29.61 -9.79 1.30
N SER A 220 29.91 -10.68 2.24
CA SER A 220 31.23 -11.23 2.49
C SER A 220 31.76 -11.95 1.24
N PRO A 221 33.03 -11.74 0.82
CA PRO A 221 33.64 -12.58 -0.19
C PRO A 221 34.11 -13.90 0.43
N GLN A 222 33.54 -15.03 0.00
CA GLN A 222 34.22 -16.32 0.18
C GLN A 222 35.27 -16.46 -0.92
N THR A 223 36.52 -16.39 -0.49
CA THR A 223 37.75 -16.64 -1.23
C THR A 223 37.86 -18.10 -1.67
N SER A 224 38.09 -18.31 -2.96
CA SER A 224 38.66 -19.55 -3.48
C SER A 224 40.11 -19.72 -3.02
N ALA A 225 40.43 -20.89 -2.47
CA ALA A 225 41.73 -21.55 -2.54
C ALA A 225 41.47 -23.05 -2.61
#